data_AF-A0A7C1ZK99-F1
#
_entry.id   AF-A0A7C1ZK99-F1
#
_cell.length_a   1.000
_cell.length_b   1.000
_cell.length_c   1.000
_cell.angle_alpha   90.00
_cell.angle_beta   90.00
_cell.angle_gamma   90.00
#
_symmetry.space_group_name_H-M   'P 1'
#
loop_
_entity.id
_entity.type
_entity.pdbx_description
1 polymer ?
#
loop_
_entity_poly.entity_id
_entity_poly.type
_entity_poly.pdbx_seq_one_letter_code
_entity_poly.pdbx_strand_id
1 'polypeptide(L)'
;MKIDFNYKFKNLDGTDIPERPPEMASIDGEMKKKTYPVFTLRTCCVNVLTMNPTSERGKPAVELTGKEKVGRYDFAKKIYDSKGLLDLEAEEITLLKDLIGKVYPPITVGQAYKILDPHSDKK
;
A
#
# COMPACT_ATOMS: atom_id res chain seq x y z
N MET A 1 -5.87 15.10 8.79
CA MET A 1 -6.35 15.25 7.40
C MET A 1 -7.19 14.03 7.01
N LYS A 2 -8.31 14.21 6.30
CA LYS A 2 -9.19 13.10 5.90
C LYS A 2 -8.74 12.44 4.60
N ILE A 3 -8.37 11.16 4.67
CA ILE A 3 -7.87 10.35 3.54
C ILE A 3 -8.93 9.36 3.08
N ASP A 4 -9.14 9.27 1.77
CA ASP A 4 -9.91 8.17 1.14
C ASP A 4 -8.98 7.01 0.76
N PHE A 5 -9.08 5.91 1.50
CA PHE A 5 -8.29 4.70 1.24
C PHE A 5 -8.82 3.84 0.09
N ASN A 6 -9.99 4.16 -0.47
CA ASN A 6 -10.56 3.42 -1.60
C ASN A 6 -10.05 3.92 -2.97
N TYR A 7 -9.12 4.88 -2.98
CA TYR A 7 -8.45 5.30 -4.21
C TYR A 7 -7.84 4.11 -4.94
N LYS A 8 -8.11 4.01 -6.24
CA LYS A 8 -7.62 2.96 -7.14
C LYS A 8 -6.39 3.48 -7.87
N PHE A 9 -5.28 2.76 -7.75
CA PHE A 9 -4.06 3.12 -8.48
C PHE A 9 -4.23 2.91 -9.97
N LYS A 10 -3.63 3.81 -10.75
CA LYS A 10 -3.74 3.82 -12.20
C LYS A 10 -2.38 3.78 -12.87
N ASN A 11 -2.31 3.14 -14.03
CA ASN A 11 -1.21 3.27 -14.96
C ASN A 11 -1.20 4.68 -15.58
N LEU A 12 -0.12 5.03 -16.28
CA LEU A 12 0.00 6.33 -16.95
C LEU A 12 -1.02 6.53 -18.07
N ASP A 13 -1.58 5.44 -18.61
CA ASP A 13 -2.68 5.46 -19.59
C ASP A 13 -4.09 5.57 -18.95
N GLY A 14 -4.16 5.65 -17.61
CA GLY A 14 -5.41 5.76 -16.86
C GLY A 14 -6.09 4.43 -16.50
N THR A 15 -5.57 3.29 -16.97
CA THR A 15 -6.10 1.96 -16.63
C THR A 15 -5.83 1.59 -15.18
N ASP A 16 -6.73 0.84 -14.54
CA ASP A 16 -6.58 0.41 -13.16
C ASP A 16 -5.45 -0.64 -13.02
N ILE A 17 -4.57 -0.44 -12.04
CA ILE A 17 -3.51 -1.40 -11.71
C ILE A 17 -4.11 -2.54 -10.87
N PRO A 18 -4.02 -3.82 -11.30
CA PRO A 18 -4.46 -4.93 -10.46
C PRO A 18 -3.43 -5.23 -9.35
N GLU A 19 -3.85 -5.84 -8.25
CA GLU A 19 -2.96 -6.22 -7.14
C GLU A 19 -1.82 -7.16 -7.58
N ARG A 20 -2.07 -7.96 -8.62
CA ARG A 20 -1.08 -8.81 -9.28
C ARG A 20 -1.34 -8.86 -10.78
N PRO A 21 -0.30 -9.07 -11.61
CA PRO A 21 -0.50 -9.33 -13.03
C PRO A 21 -1.47 -10.51 -13.25
N PRO A 22 -2.37 -10.43 -14.24
CA PRO A 22 -3.20 -11.58 -14.58
C PRO A 22 -2.34 -12.78 -14.96
N GLU A 23 -2.71 -13.95 -14.47
CA GLU A 23 -2.01 -15.22 -14.75
C GLU A 23 -2.95 -16.21 -15.42
N MET A 24 -2.41 -17.10 -16.26
CA MET A 24 -3.16 -18.23 -16.78
C MET A 24 -3.08 -19.37 -15.77
N ALA A 25 -4.23 -19.84 -15.29
CA ALA A 25 -4.33 -20.95 -14.34
C ALA A 25 -5.19 -22.06 -14.92
N SER A 26 -4.80 -23.32 -14.69
CA SER A 26 -5.68 -24.46 -14.97
C SER A 26 -6.69 -24.57 -13.84
N ILE A 27 -7.96 -24.37 -14.16
CA ILE A 27 -9.09 -24.54 -13.24
C ILE A 27 -10.02 -25.56 -13.88
N ASP A 28 -10.20 -26.71 -13.24
CA ASP A 28 -11.01 -27.82 -13.73
C ASP A 28 -10.58 -28.36 -15.11
N GLY A 29 -9.29 -28.33 -15.41
CA GLY A 29 -8.73 -28.80 -16.68
C GLY A 29 -8.82 -27.78 -17.83
N GLU A 30 -9.45 -26.62 -17.60
CA GLU A 30 -9.49 -25.51 -18.54
C GLU A 30 -8.49 -24.41 -18.16
N MET A 31 -7.75 -23.91 -19.14
CA MET A 31 -6.88 -22.75 -18.95
C MET A 31 -7.73 -21.47 -18.88
N LYS A 32 -7.85 -20.88 -17.69
CA LYS A 32 -8.60 -19.66 -17.43
C LYS A 32 -7.66 -18.52 -17.03
N LYS A 33 -7.97 -17.32 -17.53
CA LYS A 33 -7.30 -16.09 -17.10
C LYS A 33 -7.79 -15.75 -15.69
N LYS A 34 -6.89 -15.84 -14.72
CA LYS A 34 -7.13 -15.42 -13.35
C LYS A 34 -6.84 -13.93 -13.23
N THR A 35 -7.86 -13.17 -12.89
CA THR A 35 -7.77 -11.73 -12.66
C THR A 35 -7.74 -11.44 -11.17
N TYR A 36 -7.07 -10.35 -10.79
CA TYR A 36 -6.98 -9.90 -9.40
C TYR A 36 -7.78 -8.61 -9.21
N PRO A 37 -8.20 -8.30 -7.97
CA PRO A 37 -8.81 -7.02 -7.64
C PRO A 37 -7.93 -5.84 -8.05
N VAL A 38 -8.53 -4.66 -8.13
CA VAL A 38 -7.80 -3.41 -8.35
C VAL A 38 -6.98 -3.09 -7.09
N PHE A 39 -5.74 -2.68 -7.29
CA PHE A 39 -4.85 -2.25 -6.24
C PHE A 39 -5.27 -0.87 -5.72
N THR A 40 -5.52 -0.79 -4.40
CA THR A 40 -6.03 0.42 -3.75
C THR A 40 -5.03 1.00 -2.76
N LEU A 41 -5.22 2.26 -2.36
CA LEU A 41 -4.44 2.89 -1.29
C LEU A 41 -4.52 2.09 0.01
N ARG A 42 -5.70 1.52 0.33
CA ARG A 42 -5.88 0.59 1.44
C ARG A 42 -4.93 -0.60 1.35
N THR A 43 -4.96 -1.33 0.24
CA THR A 43 -4.07 -2.50 0.03
C THR A 43 -2.60 -2.08 0.15
N CYS A 44 -2.23 -0.95 -0.45
CA CYS A 44 -0.87 -0.40 -0.39
C CYS A 44 -0.40 -0.15 1.05
N CYS A 45 -1.19 0.58 1.84
CA CYS A 45 -0.82 0.93 3.22
C CYS A 45 -0.82 -0.29 4.15
N VAL A 46 -1.81 -1.18 4.03
CA VAL A 46 -1.89 -2.41 4.83
C VAL A 46 -0.70 -3.33 4.56
N ASN A 47 -0.34 -3.51 3.29
CA ASN A 47 0.81 -4.34 2.92
C ASN A 47 2.10 -3.82 3.55
N VAL A 48 2.42 -2.53 3.42
CA VAL A 48 3.70 -2.02 3.94
C VAL A 48 3.78 -2.00 5.47
N LEU A 49 2.64 -1.86 6.15
CA LEU A 49 2.56 -1.96 7.61
C LEU A 49 2.75 -3.41 8.10
N THR A 50 2.27 -4.39 7.33
CA THR A 50 2.32 -5.82 7.70
C THR A 50 3.55 -6.55 7.17
N MET A 51 4.25 -5.98 6.19
CA MET A 51 5.49 -6.52 5.67
C MET A 51 6.65 -6.36 6.68
N ASN A 52 7.47 -7.40 6.80
CA ASN A 52 8.74 -7.28 7.50
C ASN A 52 9.70 -6.42 6.67
N PRO A 53 10.40 -5.45 7.27
CA PRO A 53 11.38 -4.64 6.56
C PRO A 53 12.54 -5.51 6.06
N THR A 54 12.69 -5.65 4.74
CA THR A 54 13.81 -6.34 4.10
C THR A 54 14.89 -5.32 3.70
N SER A 55 16.16 -5.65 3.92
CA SER A 55 17.30 -4.93 3.34
C SER A 55 17.61 -5.45 1.95
N GLU A 56 18.39 -4.67 1.19
CA GLU A 56 18.90 -4.99 -0.15
C GLU A 56 19.68 -6.32 -0.26
N ARG A 57 19.94 -7.04 0.85
CA ARG A 57 20.63 -8.35 0.86
C ARG A 57 19.88 -9.45 1.62
N GLY A 58 18.57 -9.36 1.75
CA GLY A 58 17.76 -10.40 2.43
C GLY A 58 17.95 -10.46 3.94
N LYS A 59 18.71 -9.53 4.53
CA LYS A 59 18.76 -9.31 5.99
C LYS A 59 17.65 -8.35 6.40
N PRO A 60 17.11 -8.37 7.63
CA PRO A 60 16.20 -7.33 8.09
C PRO A 60 16.88 -5.96 7.99
N ALA A 61 16.26 -4.95 7.38
CA ALA A 61 16.84 -3.60 7.28
C ALA A 61 16.88 -2.90 8.65
N VAL A 62 15.88 -3.19 9.48
CA VAL A 62 15.75 -2.78 10.89
C VAL A 62 14.92 -3.87 11.56
N GLU A 63 15.39 -4.43 12.66
CA GLU A 63 14.59 -5.39 13.42
C GLU A 63 13.53 -4.63 14.23
N LEU A 64 12.25 -4.83 13.89
CA LEU A 64 11.15 -4.23 14.65
C LEU A 64 11.03 -4.93 16.00
N THR A 65 10.98 -4.14 17.06
CA THR A 65 10.59 -4.61 18.39
C THR A 65 9.17 -5.18 18.38
N GLY A 66 8.84 -6.03 19.35
CA GLY A 66 7.48 -6.56 19.48
C GLY A 66 6.41 -5.47 19.62
N LYS A 67 6.73 -4.38 20.34
CA LYS A 67 5.83 -3.22 20.50
C LYS A 67 5.57 -2.53 19.16
N GLU A 68 6.58 -2.34 18.32
CA GLU A 68 6.41 -1.73 16.99
C GLU A 68 5.59 -2.62 16.06
N LYS A 69 5.76 -3.95 16.12
CA LYS A 69 4.93 -4.88 15.34
C LYS A 69 3.46 -4.80 15.71
N VAL A 70 3.15 -4.74 17.01
CA VAL A 70 1.77 -4.54 17.49
C VAL A 70 1.24 -3.19 17.02
N GLY A 71 2.01 -2.11 17.17
CA GLY A 71 1.60 -0.78 16.70
C GLY A 71 1.32 -0.74 15.19
N ARG A 72 2.15 -1.39 14.36
CA ARG A 72 1.91 -1.50 12.92
C ARG A 72 0.67 -2.33 12.60
N TYR A 73 0.43 -3.42 13.33
CA TYR A 73 -0.77 -4.24 13.18
C TYR A 73 -2.04 -3.44 13.51
N ASP A 74 -2.05 -2.75 14.65
CA ASP A 74 -3.19 -1.93 15.07
C ASP A 74 -3.46 -0.80 14.05
N PHE A 75 -2.40 -0.19 13.53
CA PHE A 75 -2.54 0.83 12.50
C PHE A 75 -3.05 0.25 11.17
N ALA A 76 -2.53 -0.91 10.74
CA ALA A 76 -3.02 -1.60 9.54
C ALA A 76 -4.50 -1.96 9.69
N LYS A 77 -4.92 -2.40 10.87
CA LYS A 77 -6.32 -2.71 11.20
C LYS A 77 -7.19 -1.46 11.17
N LYS A 78 -6.75 -0.33 11.77
CA LYS A 78 -7.43 0.98 11.71
C LYS A 78 -7.71 1.38 10.26
N ILE A 79 -6.73 1.24 9.37
CA ILE A 79 -6.89 1.52 7.93
C ILE A 79 -7.85 0.52 7.29
N TYR A 80 -7.63 -0.78 7.50
CA TYR A 80 -8.41 -1.85 6.86
C TYR A 80 -9.90 -1.83 7.24
N ASP A 81 -10.23 -1.55 8.49
CA ASP A 81 -11.61 -1.53 9.00
C ASP A 81 -12.35 -0.20 8.70
N SER A 82 -11.62 0.83 8.23
CA SER A 82 -12.22 2.15 7.92
C SER A 82 -13.22 2.05 6.76
N LYS A 83 -14.46 2.51 6.96
CA LYS A 83 -15.52 2.44 5.92
C LYS A 83 -15.64 3.69 5.04
N GLY A 84 -14.73 4.65 5.21
CA GLY A 84 -14.77 5.92 4.49
C GLY A 84 -13.53 6.75 4.76
N LEU A 85 -13.71 8.06 4.82
CA LEU A 85 -12.62 8.99 5.12
C LEU A 85 -12.06 8.73 6.53
N LEU A 86 -10.76 8.48 6.60
CA LEU A 86 -10.04 8.27 7.85
C LEU A 86 -9.15 9.48 8.13
N ASP A 87 -9.19 9.97 9.37
CA ASP A 87 -8.27 11.01 9.81
C ASP A 87 -6.93 10.39 10.22
N LEU A 88 -5.85 10.91 9.64
CA LEU A 88 -4.49 10.53 9.98
C LEU A 88 -3.72 11.70 10.59
N GLU A 89 -2.90 11.35 11.58
CA GLU A 89 -1.91 12.24 12.18
C GLU A 89 -0.69 12.41 11.28
N ALA A 90 0.06 13.51 11.46
CA ALA A 90 1.25 13.79 10.65
C ALA A 90 2.33 12.70 10.75
N GLU A 91 2.48 12.10 11.94
CA GLU A 91 3.43 10.99 12.17
C GLU A 91 3.00 9.71 11.44
N GLU A 92 1.69 9.42 11.43
CA GLU A 92 1.11 8.28 10.69
C GLU A 92 1.33 8.43 9.18
N ILE A 93 1.13 9.65 8.65
CA ILE A 93 1.39 9.98 7.24
C ILE A 93 2.88 9.80 6.92
N THR A 94 3.76 10.32 7.78
CA THR A 94 5.22 10.23 7.60
C THR A 94 5.68 8.77 7.58
N LEU A 95 5.18 7.96 8.51
CA LEU A 95 5.46 6.53 8.56
C LEU A 95 5.01 5.81 7.27
N LEU A 96 3.77 6.05 6.82
CA LEU A 96 3.28 5.44 5.58
C LEU A 96 4.13 5.84 4.37
N LYS A 97 4.49 7.13 4.24
CA LYS A 97 5.32 7.62 3.14
C LYS A 97 6.68 6.92 3.12
N ASP A 98 7.36 6.82 4.26
CA ASP A 98 8.66 6.14 4.38
C ASP A 98 8.57 4.66 3.97
N LEU A 99 7.56 3.95 4.45
CA LEU A 99 7.38 2.54 4.14
C LEU A 99 6.99 2.30 2.66
N ILE A 100 6.09 3.11 2.11
CA ILE A 100 5.68 3.03 0.70
C ILE A 100 6.87 3.30 -0.23
N GLY A 101 7.68 4.32 0.07
CA GLY A 101 8.85 4.67 -0.73
C GLY A 101 9.92 3.59 -0.81
N LYS A 102 9.98 2.70 0.19
CA LYS A 102 10.92 1.56 0.24
C LYS A 102 10.43 0.32 -0.51
N VAL A 103 9.11 0.13 -0.60
CA VAL A 103 8.51 -1.13 -1.06
C VAL A 103 8.00 -1.06 -2.49
N TYR A 104 7.47 0.10 -2.89
CA TYR A 104 6.70 0.22 -4.13
C TYR A 104 7.41 1.00 -5.23
N PRO A 105 7.07 0.73 -6.52
CA PRO A 105 7.66 1.45 -7.64
C PRO A 105 7.19 2.91 -7.70
N PRO A 106 7.92 3.80 -8.41
CA PRO A 106 7.64 5.24 -8.45
C PRO A 106 6.20 5.62 -8.83
N ILE A 107 5.55 4.87 -9.73
CA ILE A 107 4.17 5.13 -10.16
C ILE A 107 3.15 5.03 -9.00
N THR A 108 3.37 4.08 -8.08
CA THR A 108 2.56 3.90 -6.88
C THR A 108 2.93 4.95 -5.84
N VAL A 109 4.23 5.19 -5.63
CA VAL A 109 4.73 6.16 -4.64
C VAL A 109 4.18 7.57 -4.92
N GLY A 110 4.31 8.05 -6.17
CA GLY A 110 3.87 9.39 -6.54
C GLY A 110 2.36 9.59 -6.36
N GLN A 111 1.55 8.59 -6.73
CA GLN A 111 0.10 8.64 -6.51
C GLN A 111 -0.26 8.60 -5.02
N ALA A 112 0.37 7.73 -4.24
CA ALA A 112 0.12 7.61 -2.81
C ALA A 112 0.48 8.92 -2.09
N TYR A 113 1.61 9.54 -2.41
CA TYR A 113 2.07 10.78 -1.78
C TYR A 113 1.13 11.95 -2.07
N LYS A 114 0.62 12.06 -3.29
CA LYS A 114 -0.38 13.08 -3.65
C LYS A 114 -1.66 12.99 -2.83
N ILE A 115 -2.06 11.78 -2.44
CA ILE A 115 -3.27 11.56 -1.64
C ILE A 115 -2.98 11.75 -0.15
N LEU A 116 -1.88 11.18 0.33
CA LEU A 116 -1.47 11.22 1.73
C LEU A 116 -0.96 12.60 2.17
N ASP A 117 -0.44 13.41 1.25
CA ASP A 117 0.19 14.70 1.50
C ASP A 117 0.11 15.64 0.28
N PRO A 118 -1.09 16.15 -0.07
CA PRO A 118 -1.34 16.95 -1.27
C PRO A 118 -0.66 18.34 -1.26
N HIS A 119 -0.09 18.76 -0.14
CA HIS A 119 0.60 20.05 -0.02
C HIS A 119 2.10 19.96 -0.28
N SER A 120 2.66 18.74 -0.34
CA SER A 120 4.08 18.53 -0.61
C SER A 120 4.53 18.88 -2.03
N ASP A 121 3.61 18.94 -3.00
CA ASP A 121 3.88 19.29 -4.41
C ASP A 121 4.08 20.81 -4.67
N LYS A 122 3.90 21.68 -3.67
CA LYS A 122 3.99 23.15 -3.84
C LYS A 122 5.39 23.75 -3.62
N LYS A 123 6.46 22.97 -3.78
CA LYS A 123 7.84 23.44 -3.61
C LYS A 123 8.50 23.89 -4.90
#